data_AF-A0A9W8DKU9-F1
#
_entry.id   AF-A0A9W8DKU9-F1
#
_cell.length_a   1.000
_cell.length_b   1.000
_cell.length_c   1.000
_cell.angle_alpha   90.00
_cell.angle_beta   90.00
_cell.angle_gamma   90.00
#
_symmetry.space_group_name_H-M   'P 1'
#
loop_
_entity.id
_entity.type
_entity.pdbx_description
1 polymer ?
#
loop_
_entity_poly.entity_id
_entity_poly.type
_entity_poly.pdbx_seq_one_letter_code
_entity_poly.pdbx_strand_id
1 'polypeptide(L)'
;MTTAARPTFDPARGRESQAPTVQLSARDLASHTKLKFRQPGQDDNVDLQAQDLKRQLLEAEREHFRKKQSERSALGNETATKSDSIVDSQHQPPVLDEERRRQLLAQVQAWDNDDDDDDSDDDNSDSENTAPKAKSQPSSTSAAEEESDDDDSDDEDDTAQLLRELEKIKRERAEEE
;
A
#
# COMPACT_ATOMS: atom_id res chain seq x y z
N MET A 1 49.56 18.31 -2.98
CA MET A 1 48.40 18.38 -2.06
C MET A 1 48.22 17.01 -1.44
N THR A 2 48.04 16.90 -0.11
CA THR A 2 47.96 15.61 0.59
C THR A 2 46.53 15.07 0.62
N THR A 3 46.36 13.77 0.38
CA THR A 3 45.08 13.08 0.16
C THR A 3 44.59 12.32 1.41
N ALA A 4 44.52 12.99 2.56
CA ALA A 4 44.13 12.35 3.81
C ALA A 4 42.63 12.00 3.88
N ALA A 5 41.77 12.79 3.21
CA ALA A 5 40.34 12.52 3.11
C ALA A 5 40.08 11.48 2.02
N ARG A 6 39.65 10.28 2.43
CA ARG A 6 39.23 9.19 1.54
C ARG A 6 37.84 8.70 1.94
N PRO A 7 36.94 8.42 0.98
CA PRO A 7 35.66 7.81 1.28
C PRO A 7 35.85 6.38 1.80
N THR A 8 34.93 5.91 2.63
CA THR A 8 34.84 4.52 3.05
C THR A 8 34.00 3.76 2.01
N PHE A 9 34.65 2.95 1.17
CA PHE A 9 33.94 2.12 0.19
C PHE A 9 33.39 0.83 0.81
N ASP A 10 34.08 0.29 1.81
CA ASP A 10 33.64 -0.87 2.58
C ASP A 10 33.31 -0.46 4.03
N PRO A 11 32.10 -0.74 4.54
CA PRO A 11 31.76 -0.47 5.93
C PRO A 11 32.45 -1.45 6.88
N ALA A 12 32.72 -1.00 8.10
CA ALA A 12 33.20 -1.88 9.16
C ALA A 12 32.19 -3.00 9.44
N ARG A 13 32.64 -4.25 9.43
CA ARG A 13 31.80 -5.42 9.74
C ARG A 13 31.94 -5.77 11.21
N GLY A 14 30.81 -6.01 11.88
CA GLY A 14 30.80 -6.56 13.23
C GLY A 14 31.47 -7.94 13.26
N ARG A 15 32.42 -8.12 14.16
CA ARG A 15 33.03 -9.41 14.52
C ARG A 15 32.85 -9.58 16.02
N GLU A 16 33.01 -10.81 16.52
CA GLU A 16 33.20 -11.04 17.96
C GLU A 16 34.36 -10.18 18.46
N SER A 17 34.13 -9.37 19.49
CA SER A 17 35.13 -8.40 19.95
C SER A 17 35.17 -8.30 21.47
N GLN A 18 36.40 -8.14 21.94
CA GLN A 18 36.89 -7.93 23.30
C GLN A 18 36.77 -9.11 24.27
N ALA A 19 37.92 -9.49 24.82
CA ALA A 19 38.00 -10.36 25.98
C ALA A 19 37.14 -9.79 27.12
N PRO A 20 36.56 -10.62 28.01
CA PRO A 20 35.71 -10.14 29.08
C PRO A 20 36.44 -9.07 29.91
N THR A 21 35.96 -7.83 29.84
CA THR A 21 36.47 -6.71 30.64
C THR A 21 35.51 -6.39 31.78
N VAL A 22 36.01 -5.72 32.82
CA VAL A 22 35.21 -5.27 33.97
C VAL A 22 34.67 -3.85 33.76
N GLN A 23 34.87 -3.26 32.58
CA GLN A 23 34.43 -1.90 32.26
C GLN A 23 32.93 -1.93 31.86
N LEU A 24 32.10 -1.15 32.55
CA LEU A 24 30.66 -1.04 32.29
C LEU A 24 30.29 0.40 31.94
N SER A 25 29.42 0.59 30.95
CA SER A 25 28.83 1.90 30.63
C SER A 25 27.64 2.20 31.53
N ALA A 26 27.30 3.48 31.71
CA ALA A 26 26.09 3.90 32.42
C ALA A 26 24.80 3.33 31.79
N ARG A 27 24.81 3.04 30.48
CA ARG A 27 23.68 2.43 29.74
C ARG A 27 23.57 0.92 29.96
N ASP A 28 24.65 0.26 30.35
CA ASP A 28 24.68 -1.19 30.59
C ASP A 28 24.25 -1.55 32.02
N LEU A 29 23.98 -0.53 32.84
CA LEU A 29 23.39 -0.73 34.17
C LEU A 29 21.98 -1.33 34.03
N ALA A 30 21.60 -2.15 35.02
CA ALA A 30 20.32 -2.83 35.02
C ALA A 30 19.15 -1.83 34.92
N SER A 31 18.43 -1.90 33.80
CA SER A 31 17.24 -1.08 33.52
C SER A 31 16.20 -1.93 32.79
N HIS A 32 14.91 -1.65 33.02
CA HIS A 32 13.78 -2.37 32.42
C HIS A 32 13.92 -3.90 32.50
N THR A 33 14.30 -4.42 33.67
CA THR A 33 14.53 -5.85 33.91
C THR A 33 13.28 -6.73 33.83
N LYS A 34 12.09 -6.11 33.71
CA LYS A 34 10.80 -6.79 33.59
C LYS A 34 10.16 -6.48 32.24
N LEU A 35 9.97 -7.52 31.44
CA LEU A 35 9.22 -7.45 30.21
C LEU A 35 7.71 -7.35 30.52
N LYS A 36 7.01 -6.50 29.75
CA LYS A 36 5.55 -6.44 29.76
C LYS A 36 5.01 -7.49 28.80
N PHE A 37 3.95 -8.16 29.21
CA PHE A 37 3.21 -9.09 28.37
C PHE A 37 1.87 -8.48 28.01
N ARG A 38 1.38 -8.81 26.82
CA ARG A 38 0.01 -8.51 26.41
C ARG A 38 -0.95 -9.19 27.39
N GLN A 39 -2.07 -8.52 27.65
CA GLN A 39 -3.15 -9.01 28.50
C GLN A 39 -4.31 -9.46 27.60
N PRO A 40 -5.22 -10.32 28.07
CA PRO A 40 -6.41 -10.69 27.29
C PRO A 40 -7.18 -9.43 26.90
N GLY A 41 -7.53 -9.31 25.62
CA GLY A 41 -8.12 -8.11 25.03
C GLY A 41 -7.12 -7.02 24.57
N GLN A 42 -5.81 -7.24 24.68
CA GLN A 42 -4.75 -6.39 24.08
C GLN A 42 -4.07 -7.07 22.89
N ASP A 43 -4.84 -7.81 22.10
CA ASP A 43 -4.38 -8.64 21.00
C ASP A 43 -3.35 -9.68 21.45
N ASP A 44 -3.71 -10.43 22.50
CA ASP A 44 -2.91 -11.58 22.92
C ASP A 44 -2.87 -12.63 21.81
N ASN A 45 -1.76 -13.39 21.72
CA ASN A 45 -1.61 -14.38 20.65
C ASN A 45 -2.74 -15.42 20.64
N VAL A 46 -3.28 -15.75 21.80
CA VAL A 46 -4.42 -16.68 21.94
C VAL A 46 -5.69 -16.08 21.33
N ASP A 47 -5.94 -14.79 21.58
CA ASP A 47 -7.10 -14.09 21.04
C ASP A 47 -7.01 -13.96 19.51
N LEU A 48 -5.82 -13.63 19.00
CA LEU A 48 -5.57 -13.54 17.56
C LEU A 48 -5.73 -14.88 16.84
N GLN A 49 -5.30 -15.98 17.46
CA GLN A 49 -5.44 -17.32 16.88
C GLN A 49 -6.90 -17.79 16.81
N ALA A 50 -7.76 -17.31 17.72
CA ALA A 50 -9.17 -17.65 17.74
C ALA A 50 -10.00 -16.86 16.71
N GLN A 51 -9.47 -15.77 16.15
CA GLN A 51 -10.19 -14.85 15.29
C GLN A 51 -9.97 -15.13 13.80
N ASP A 52 -11.05 -15.08 13.01
CA ASP A 52 -11.00 -15.11 11.54
C ASP A 52 -10.60 -13.73 10.98
N LEU A 53 -9.30 -13.42 11.04
CA LEU A 53 -8.75 -12.11 10.65
C LEU A 53 -9.10 -11.71 9.21
N LYS A 54 -9.14 -12.68 8.28
CA LYS A 54 -9.51 -12.42 6.88
C LYS A 54 -10.94 -11.87 6.74
N ARG A 55 -11.87 -12.42 7.51
CA ARG A 55 -13.28 -11.99 7.44
C ARG A 55 -13.44 -10.59 8.03
N GLN A 56 -12.83 -10.35 9.19
CA GLN A 56 -12.83 -9.03 9.83
C GLN A 56 -12.22 -7.97 8.92
N LEU A 57 -11.11 -8.28 8.25
CA LEU A 57 -10.47 -7.38 7.28
C LEU A 57 -11.41 -7.03 6.12
N LEU A 58 -12.06 -8.02 5.50
CA LEU A 58 -12.98 -7.76 4.39
C LEU A 58 -14.21 -6.94 4.81
N GLU A 59 -14.70 -7.13 6.03
CA GLU A 59 -15.80 -6.34 6.58
C GLU A 59 -15.38 -4.89 6.83
N ALA A 60 -14.25 -4.68 7.50
CA ALA A 60 -13.67 -3.36 7.73
C ALA A 60 -13.37 -2.62 6.43
N GLU A 61 -12.85 -3.31 5.41
CA GLU A 61 -12.66 -2.75 4.08
C GLU A 61 -13.99 -2.31 3.47
N ARG A 62 -15.03 -3.14 3.51
CA ARG A 62 -16.35 -2.78 2.96
C ARG A 62 -16.94 -1.56 3.64
N GLU A 63 -16.82 -1.45 4.95
CA GLU A 63 -17.27 -0.27 5.70
C GLU A 63 -16.46 0.98 5.33
N HIS A 64 -15.13 0.86 5.26
CA HIS A 64 -14.25 1.95 4.86
C HIS A 64 -14.55 2.43 3.43
N PHE A 65 -14.73 1.52 2.46
CA PHE A 65 -15.08 1.89 1.09
C PHE A 65 -16.47 2.50 0.98
N ARG A 66 -17.45 2.02 1.76
CA ARG A 66 -18.78 2.65 1.85
C ARG A 66 -18.70 4.07 2.37
N LYS A 67 -17.96 4.30 3.46
CA LYS A 67 -17.72 5.63 4.02
C LYS A 67 -17.01 6.54 3.02
N LYS A 68 -15.94 6.06 2.37
CA LYS A 68 -15.22 6.80 1.33
C LYS A 68 -16.11 7.13 0.13
N GLN A 69 -17.03 6.24 -0.25
CA GLN A 69 -17.99 6.48 -1.33
C GLN A 69 -19.07 7.50 -0.92
N SER A 70 -19.60 7.42 0.30
CA SER A 70 -20.56 8.41 0.79
C SER A 70 -19.93 9.79 0.93
N GLU A 71 -18.70 9.88 1.44
CA GLU A 71 -17.93 11.14 1.52
C GLU A 71 -17.65 11.72 0.13
N ARG A 72 -17.22 10.89 -0.84
CA ARG A 72 -17.04 11.33 -2.23
C ARG A 72 -18.35 11.81 -2.88
N SER A 73 -19.46 11.15 -2.57
CA SER A 73 -20.79 11.53 -3.06
C SER A 73 -21.30 12.82 -2.41
N ALA A 74 -21.00 13.05 -1.13
CA ALA A 74 -21.37 14.25 -0.39
C ALA A 74 -20.56 15.47 -0.84
N LEU A 75 -19.27 15.28 -1.16
CA LEU A 75 -18.37 16.32 -1.66
C LEU A 75 -18.59 16.66 -3.15
N GLY A 76 -19.62 16.11 -3.81
CA GLY A 76 -20.03 16.45 -5.17
C GLY A 76 -18.94 16.25 -6.24
N ASN A 77 -17.88 15.50 -5.93
CA ASN A 77 -16.69 15.45 -6.76
C ASN A 77 -16.80 14.30 -7.78
N GLU A 78 -17.60 14.54 -8.82
CA GLU A 78 -17.90 13.61 -9.92
C GLU A 78 -16.75 13.44 -10.95
N THR A 79 -15.54 13.87 -10.61
CA THR A 79 -14.35 13.71 -11.47
C THR A 79 -13.34 12.72 -10.89
N ALA A 80 -13.81 11.53 -10.49
CA ALA A 80 -12.91 10.43 -10.13
C ALA A 80 -12.43 9.72 -11.41
N THR A 81 -11.27 10.17 -11.89
CA THR A 81 -10.45 9.50 -12.88
C THR A 81 -10.18 8.05 -12.49
N LYS A 82 -10.14 7.19 -13.53
CA LYS A 82 -9.94 5.74 -13.57
C LYS A 82 -8.64 5.19 -12.93
N SER A 83 -8.02 5.89 -11.98
CA SER A 83 -6.67 5.55 -11.48
C SER A 83 -6.61 4.89 -10.10
N ASP A 84 -7.73 4.70 -9.39
CA ASP A 84 -7.75 4.09 -8.05
C ASP A 84 -8.29 2.64 -8.04
N SER A 85 -8.59 2.07 -9.22
CA SER A 85 -9.14 0.71 -9.38
C SER A 85 -8.08 -0.36 -9.67
N ILE A 86 -6.83 -0.18 -9.22
CA ILE A 86 -5.72 -1.09 -9.54
C ILE A 86 -5.55 -2.22 -8.51
N VAL A 87 -6.27 -2.22 -7.38
CA VAL A 87 -6.04 -3.20 -6.29
C VAL A 87 -7.26 -4.04 -5.91
N ASP A 88 -8.26 -4.15 -6.78
CA ASP A 88 -9.35 -5.14 -6.63
C ASP A 88 -9.45 -6.04 -7.87
N SER A 89 -8.37 -6.77 -8.15
CA SER A 89 -8.42 -7.94 -9.02
C SER A 89 -8.54 -9.20 -8.18
N GLN A 90 -9.65 -9.34 -7.45
CA GLN A 90 -10.11 -10.68 -7.08
C GLN A 90 -10.54 -11.41 -8.36
N HIS A 91 -9.66 -12.30 -8.81
CA HIS A 91 -9.96 -13.67 -9.26
C HIS A 91 -11.42 -13.96 -9.66
N GLN A 92 -11.86 -13.35 -10.75
CA GLN A 92 -12.84 -13.97 -11.64
C GLN A 92 -12.24 -13.85 -13.03
N PRO A 93 -11.88 -14.96 -13.71
CA PRO A 93 -11.45 -14.85 -15.09
C PRO A 93 -12.58 -14.14 -15.83
N PRO A 94 -12.31 -13.01 -16.53
CA PRO A 94 -13.33 -12.42 -17.37
C PRO A 94 -13.76 -13.53 -18.31
N VAL A 95 -15.06 -13.84 -18.32
CA VAL A 95 -15.65 -14.73 -19.32
C VAL A 95 -15.61 -13.93 -20.62
N LEU A 96 -14.41 -13.83 -21.19
CA LEU A 96 -14.22 -13.34 -22.53
C LEU A 96 -14.92 -14.36 -23.41
N ASP A 97 -15.83 -13.88 -24.26
CA ASP A 97 -16.40 -14.67 -25.35
C ASP A 97 -15.27 -15.47 -26.00
N GLU A 98 -15.44 -16.78 -26.19
CA GLU A 98 -14.36 -17.70 -26.62
C GLU A 98 -13.61 -17.18 -27.86
N GLU A 99 -14.29 -16.39 -28.70
CA GLU A 99 -13.77 -15.67 -29.85
C GLU A 99 -12.66 -14.66 -29.50
N ARG A 100 -12.82 -13.85 -28.45
CA ARG A 100 -11.80 -12.89 -28.00
C ARG A 100 -10.58 -13.59 -27.43
N ARG A 101 -10.77 -14.68 -26.68
CA ARG A 101 -9.66 -15.49 -26.15
C ARG A 101 -8.88 -16.13 -27.29
N ARG A 102 -9.56 -16.63 -28.32
CA ARG A 102 -8.94 -17.20 -29.53
C ARG A 102 -8.18 -16.15 -30.34
N GLN A 103 -8.72 -14.95 -30.51
CA GLN A 103 -8.01 -13.85 -31.16
C GLN A 103 -6.72 -13.47 -30.43
N LEU A 104 -6.76 -13.37 -29.09
CA LEU A 104 -5.58 -13.01 -28.29
C LEU A 104 -4.47 -14.07 -28.40
N LEU A 105 -4.83 -15.36 -28.33
CA LEU A 105 -3.88 -16.47 -28.49
C LEU A 105 -3.26 -16.51 -29.90
N ALA A 106 -4.05 -16.26 -30.93
CA ALA A 106 -3.55 -16.19 -32.31
C ALA A 106 -2.61 -15.00 -32.51
N GLN A 107 -2.89 -13.86 -31.87
CA GLN A 107 -2.03 -12.68 -31.92
C GLN A 107 -0.69 -12.92 -31.22
N VAL A 108 -0.69 -13.59 -30.06
CA VAL A 108 0.55 -13.97 -29.36
C VAL A 108 1.38 -14.96 -30.18
N GLN A 109 0.77 -15.98 -30.78
CA GLN A 109 1.49 -16.93 -31.66
C GLN A 109 2.06 -16.28 -32.92
N ALA A 110 1.41 -15.26 -33.46
CA ALA A 110 1.93 -14.54 -34.61
C ALA A 110 3.18 -13.71 -34.25
N TRP A 111 3.26 -13.20 -33.02
CA TRP A 111 4.46 -12.50 -32.54
C TRP A 111 5.61 -13.44 -32.20
N ASP A 112 5.32 -14.67 -31.78
CA ASP A 112 6.33 -15.67 -31.39
C ASP A 112 6.97 -16.37 -32.60
N ASN A 113 6.25 -16.52 -33.71
CA ASN A 113 6.74 -17.20 -34.93
C ASN A 113 7.53 -16.28 -35.90
N ASP A 114 7.68 -14.98 -35.61
CA ASP A 114 8.38 -14.01 -36.47
C ASP A 114 9.82 -13.72 -35.98
N ASP A 115 10.31 -14.46 -34.97
CA ASP A 115 11.63 -14.26 -34.32
C ASP A 115 12.60 -15.45 -34.50
N ASP A 116 12.27 -16.44 -35.35
CA ASP A 116 13.12 -17.61 -35.63
C ASP A 116 13.46 -17.72 -37.13
N ASP A 117 14.13 -16.71 -37.67
CA ASP A 117 14.82 -16.80 -38.97
C ASP A 117 16.33 -16.51 -38.80
N ASP A 118 17.06 -17.63 -38.58
CA ASP A 118 18.42 -17.96 -39.04
C ASP A 118 19.48 -16.82 -39.13
N ASP A 119 20.42 -16.80 -38.19
CA ASP A 119 21.80 -16.39 -38.51
C ASP A 119 22.82 -17.19 -37.68
N SER A 120 23.23 -18.31 -38.27
CA SER A 120 24.59 -18.89 -38.28
C SER A 120 25.59 -18.42 -37.20
N ASP A 121 25.93 -19.33 -36.29
CA ASP A 121 27.16 -19.29 -35.48
C ASP A 121 28.42 -19.24 -36.40
N ASP A 122 29.17 -18.14 -36.39
CA ASP A 122 30.61 -18.16 -36.71
C ASP A 122 31.43 -17.05 -36.00
N ASP A 123 32.49 -17.53 -35.36
CA ASP A 123 33.76 -16.94 -34.91
C ASP A 123 33.94 -15.49 -34.41
N ASN A 124 34.49 -15.43 -33.18
CA ASN A 124 35.65 -14.62 -32.72
C ASN A 124 35.78 -13.13 -33.08
N SER A 125 35.72 -12.27 -32.06
CA SER A 125 36.79 -11.34 -31.59
C SER A 125 36.15 -10.21 -30.77
N ASP A 126 36.46 -10.15 -29.48
CA ASP A 126 37.33 -9.15 -28.84
C ASP A 126 36.98 -7.67 -29.11
N SER A 127 36.93 -6.92 -28.01
CA SER A 127 36.87 -5.45 -27.91
C SER A 127 35.51 -4.76 -28.09
N GLU A 128 34.77 -4.63 -26.99
CA GLU A 128 34.03 -3.40 -26.64
C GLU A 128 34.29 -3.11 -25.13
N ASN A 129 34.38 -1.88 -24.62
CA ASN A 129 33.51 -0.79 -24.97
C ASN A 129 34.09 0.59 -24.59
N THR A 130 33.98 1.45 -25.60
CA THR A 130 34.03 2.90 -25.65
C THR A 130 33.02 3.60 -24.71
N ALA A 131 33.44 4.70 -24.12
CA ALA A 131 32.55 5.80 -23.70
C ALA A 131 32.04 6.55 -24.95
N PRO A 132 30.91 7.33 -24.97
CA PRO A 132 30.71 8.48 -24.07
C PRO A 132 29.24 8.95 -23.75
N LYS A 133 29.14 9.75 -22.67
CA LYS A 133 28.22 10.90 -22.36
C LYS A 133 26.85 11.00 -23.06
N ALA A 134 25.78 11.25 -22.27
CA ALA A 134 25.25 12.61 -21.96
C ALA A 134 23.85 12.62 -21.25
N LYS A 135 23.78 13.46 -20.20
CA LYS A 135 22.68 14.31 -19.69
C LYS A 135 21.19 13.93 -19.93
N SER A 136 20.46 13.83 -18.81
CA SER A 136 19.15 14.49 -18.61
C SER A 136 18.85 14.67 -17.11
N GLN A 137 18.30 15.84 -16.77
CA GLN A 137 17.75 16.21 -15.45
C GLN A 137 16.39 15.50 -15.23
N PRO A 138 15.85 15.38 -14.00
CA PRO A 138 14.81 16.34 -13.63
C PRO A 138 14.66 16.70 -12.12
N SER A 139 13.89 17.78 -11.98
CA SER A 139 13.16 18.46 -10.90
C SER A 139 12.60 17.73 -9.66
N SER A 140 12.20 18.58 -8.69
CA SER A 140 11.27 18.41 -7.54
C SER A 140 11.97 18.06 -6.21
N THR A 141 11.62 18.62 -5.05
CA THR A 141 10.28 18.95 -4.52
C THR A 141 10.31 20.12 -3.53
N SER A 142 9.23 20.90 -3.56
CA SER A 142 8.79 21.91 -2.60
C SER A 142 8.19 21.26 -1.35
N ALA A 143 8.45 21.81 -0.18
CA ALA A 143 7.76 21.43 1.07
C ALA A 143 7.38 22.70 1.85
N ALA A 144 6.11 23.08 1.70
CA ALA A 144 5.39 23.99 2.57
C ALA A 144 3.98 23.41 2.68
N GLU A 145 3.56 23.07 3.89
CA GLU A 145 2.16 22.75 4.19
C GLU A 145 1.86 23.39 5.55
N GLU A 146 0.79 24.18 5.53
CA GLU A 146 0.29 25.04 6.59
C GLU A 146 -0.71 24.28 7.48
N GLU A 147 -0.84 24.74 8.73
CA GLU A 147 -1.88 24.37 9.69
C GLU A 147 -3.18 25.15 9.39
N SER A 148 -4.33 24.48 9.34
CA SER A 148 -5.68 25.09 9.26
C SER A 148 -6.68 24.09 9.86
N ASP A 149 -7.19 24.32 11.08
CA ASP A 149 -8.42 25.03 11.50
C ASP A 149 -9.64 24.08 11.58
N ASP A 150 -10.14 23.93 12.80
CA ASP A 150 -11.14 22.97 13.28
C ASP A 150 -12.49 23.69 13.39
N ASP A 151 -13.38 23.47 12.42
CA ASP A 151 -14.72 24.06 12.35
C ASP A 151 -15.76 23.03 12.81
N ASP A 152 -16.28 23.23 14.02
CA ASP A 152 -17.28 22.41 14.70
C ASP A 152 -18.67 23.03 14.45
N SER A 153 -19.42 22.53 13.45
CA SER A 153 -20.83 22.89 13.22
C SER A 153 -21.63 21.84 12.42
N ASP A 154 -22.88 21.59 12.87
CA ASP A 154 -24.06 21.05 12.15
C ASP A 154 -24.48 19.55 12.23
N ASP A 155 -24.37 18.88 13.39
CA ASP A 155 -25.05 17.58 13.65
C ASP A 155 -26.58 17.69 13.94
N GLU A 156 -27.16 18.89 13.96
CA GLU A 156 -28.58 19.08 14.36
C GLU A 156 -29.59 18.72 13.23
N ASP A 157 -29.23 18.91 11.96
CA ASP A 157 -30.15 18.68 10.83
C ASP A 157 -30.39 17.19 10.53
N ASP A 158 -29.41 16.33 10.76
CA ASP A 158 -29.53 14.88 10.56
C ASP A 158 -30.45 14.23 11.61
N THR A 159 -30.41 14.72 12.86
CA THR A 159 -31.29 14.24 13.93
C THR A 159 -32.76 14.61 13.68
N ALA A 160 -33.01 15.80 13.12
CA ALA A 160 -34.34 16.28 12.78
C ALA A 160 -34.98 15.46 11.64
N GLN A 161 -34.18 15.03 10.66
CA GLN A 161 -34.64 14.16 9.58
C GLN A 161 -35.05 12.77 10.10
N LEU A 162 -34.27 12.19 11.01
CA LEU A 162 -34.55 10.87 11.59
C LEU A 162 -35.87 10.84 12.39
N LEU A 163 -36.16 11.89 13.17
CA LEU A 163 -37.41 12.00 13.93
C LEU A 163 -38.63 12.11 13.02
N ARG A 164 -38.51 12.86 11.92
CA ARG A 164 -39.58 13.01 10.93
C ARG A 164 -39.89 11.72 10.19
N GLU A 165 -38.87 10.90 9.89
CA GLU A 165 -39.06 9.59 9.29
C GLU A 165 -39.71 8.60 10.26
N LEU A 166 -39.34 8.62 11.53
CA LEU A 166 -40.01 7.82 12.57
C LEU A 166 -41.48 8.21 12.76
N GLU A 167 -41.80 9.50 12.70
CA GLU A 167 -43.19 9.98 12.75
C GLU A 167 -43.99 9.53 11.53
N LYS A 168 -43.38 9.55 10.34
CA LYS A 168 -44.00 9.05 9.11
C LYS A 168 -44.30 7.54 9.20
N ILE A 169 -43.34 6.74 9.66
CA ILE A 169 -43.50 5.29 9.86
C ILE A 169 -44.56 4.99 10.91
N LYS A 170 -44.60 5.75 12.01
CA LYS A 170 -45.64 5.59 13.05
C LYS A 170 -47.03 5.92 12.54
N ARG A 171 -47.15 6.95 11.69
CA ARG A 171 -48.43 7.33 11.09
C ARG A 171 -48.92 6.29 10.09
N GLU A 172 -48.04 5.82 9.21
CA GLU A 172 -48.38 4.78 8.22
C GLU A 172 -48.83 3.48 8.91
N ARG A 173 -48.13 3.08 9.98
CA ARG A 173 -48.48 1.87 10.75
C ARG A 173 -49.80 1.99 11.50
N ALA A 174 -50.16 3.19 11.95
CA ALA A 174 -51.45 3.45 12.61
C ALA A 174 -52.62 3.59 11.62
N GLU A 175 -52.35 3.86 10.34
CA GLU A 175 -53.37 3.85 9.28
C GLU A 175 -53.56 2.44 8.70
N GLU A 176 -52.58 1.54 8.85
CA GLU A 176 -52.63 0.14 8.42
C GLU A 176 -53.21 -0.84 9.48
N GLU A 177 -53.32 -0.40 10.74
CA GLU A 177 -53.94 -1.11 11.88
C GLU A 177 -55.38 -0.65 12.14
#